data_AF-A0A928TRC3-F1
#
_entry.id   AF-A0A928TRC3-F1
#
_cell.length_a   1.000
_cell.length_b   1.000
_cell.length_c   1.000
_cell.angle_alpha   90.00
_cell.angle_beta   90.00
_cell.angle_gamma   90.00
#
_symmetry.space_group_name_H-M   'P 1'
#
loop_
_entity.id
_entity.type
_entity.pdbx_description
1 polymer ?
#
loop_
_entity_poly.entity_id
_entity_poly.type
_entity_poly.pdbx_seq_one_letter_code
_entity_poly.pdbx_strand_id
1 'polypeptide(L)'
;MHPIHDELFQAWSHYFKVVGIECPDIHGLRDYRPKVSLLATEVEIDALQPWFAVQEIATDLLFNIYLALNHNVPAPPDDNRKLVPWALVGAASGFGASLLLTCIAGYDTPAKVQLRTYTEALLLLVATQHDPELADHYLSANSDAKIIDFWHKKISPSKLHKRIIEIEKQLGFSDVEIANLTEWRNREYQILSQSSHLSFLGAMMTCLSPNSVDPDILRLRLLGGLTLSSRRTLGYAATITWHVLRLVKAKFLPINESDKPLLTISLQDPISQRIMAGWFALEQTIPKYLSTIDADDSDA
;
A
#
# COMPACT_ATOMS: atom_id res chain seq x y z
N MET A 1 -17.37 -9.32 29.13
CA MET A 1 -15.97 -9.04 28.74
C MET A 1 -15.33 -10.39 28.43
N HIS A 2 -14.34 -10.48 27.53
CA HIS A 2 -13.71 -11.78 27.23
C HIS A 2 -12.95 -12.27 28.48
N PRO A 3 -13.06 -13.54 28.91
CA PRO A 3 -12.50 -14.04 30.18
C PRO A 3 -11.02 -13.67 30.40
N ILE A 4 -10.24 -13.69 29.32
CA ILE A 4 -8.81 -13.34 29.36
C ILE A 4 -8.53 -11.90 29.82
N HIS A 5 -9.40 -10.93 29.53
CA HIS A 5 -9.18 -9.55 29.97
C HIS A 5 -9.35 -9.41 31.47
N ASP A 6 -10.32 -10.13 32.04
CA ASP A 6 -10.58 -10.12 33.48
C ASP A 6 -9.44 -10.84 34.23
N GLU A 7 -8.94 -11.96 33.69
CA GLU A 7 -7.77 -12.67 34.23
C GLU A 7 -6.50 -11.81 34.22
N LEU A 8 -6.21 -11.14 33.09
CA LEU A 8 -5.06 -10.23 32.98
C LEU A 8 -5.20 -9.03 33.91
N PHE A 9 -6.40 -8.47 34.05
CA PHE A 9 -6.66 -7.37 34.98
C PHE A 9 -6.47 -7.81 36.43
N GLN A 10 -6.98 -8.97 36.82
CA GLN A 10 -6.79 -9.51 38.17
C GLN A 10 -5.30 -9.73 38.48
N ALA A 11 -4.54 -10.30 37.53
CA ALA A 11 -3.10 -10.48 37.69
C ALA A 11 -2.35 -9.14 37.82
N TRP A 12 -2.69 -8.16 36.98
CA TRP A 12 -2.14 -6.81 37.02
C TRP A 12 -2.43 -6.12 38.36
N SER A 13 -3.69 -6.07 38.78
CA SER A 13 -4.10 -5.48 40.07
C SER A 13 -3.48 -6.20 41.26
N HIS A 14 -3.34 -7.53 41.20
CA HIS A 14 -2.67 -8.31 42.24
C HIS A 14 -1.21 -7.90 42.39
N TYR A 15 -0.46 -7.75 41.28
CA TYR A 15 0.93 -7.29 41.31
C TYR A 15 1.07 -5.93 42.02
N PHE A 16 0.29 -4.92 41.62
CA PHE A 16 0.34 -3.58 42.22
C PHE A 16 0.01 -3.61 43.72
N LYS A 17 -0.98 -4.42 44.12
CA LYS A 17 -1.31 -4.64 45.53
C LYS A 17 -0.15 -5.24 46.31
N VAL A 18 0.57 -6.22 45.76
CA VAL A 18 1.72 -6.88 46.41
C VAL A 18 2.89 -5.92 46.59
N VAL A 19 3.18 -5.06 45.61
CA VAL A 19 4.28 -4.09 45.69
C VAL A 19 3.92 -2.81 46.47
N GLY A 20 2.67 -2.68 46.93
CA GLY A 20 2.21 -1.53 47.72
C GLY A 20 2.07 -0.23 46.92
N ILE A 21 1.82 -0.33 45.62
CA ILE A 21 1.64 0.82 44.71
C ILE A 21 0.17 0.85 44.27
N GLU A 22 -0.40 2.05 44.13
CA GLU A 22 -1.74 2.21 43.57
C GLU A 22 -1.78 1.65 42.13
N CYS A 23 -2.73 0.74 41.87
CA CYS A 23 -2.86 0.13 40.56
C CYS A 23 -3.31 1.19 39.55
N PRO A 24 -2.51 1.49 38.51
CA PRO A 24 -2.95 2.40 37.46
C PRO A 24 -4.13 1.79 36.69
N ASP A 25 -4.99 2.64 36.16
CA ASP A 25 -6.12 2.22 35.33
C ASP A 25 -5.62 1.54 34.05
N ILE A 26 -5.87 0.23 33.94
CA ILE A 26 -5.50 -0.57 32.76
C ILE A 26 -6.27 -0.13 31.51
N HIS A 27 -7.43 0.50 31.70
CA HIS A 27 -8.25 1.03 30.62
C HIS A 27 -7.72 2.37 30.10
N GLY A 28 -6.78 3.01 30.80
CA GLY A 28 -6.22 4.30 30.41
C GLY A 28 -5.78 4.34 28.95
N LEU A 29 -5.00 3.36 28.47
CA LEU A 29 -4.60 3.30 27.05
C LEU A 29 -5.76 2.96 26.11
N ARG A 30 -6.69 2.09 26.53
CA ARG A 30 -7.86 1.70 25.75
C ARG A 30 -8.81 2.89 25.54
N ASP A 31 -8.96 3.73 26.54
CA ASP A 31 -9.86 4.89 26.54
C ASP A 31 -9.17 6.11 25.94
N TYR A 32 -7.84 6.19 26.02
CA TYR A 32 -7.04 7.25 25.43
C TYR A 32 -6.81 7.05 23.93
N ARG A 33 -6.67 5.80 23.44
CA ARG A 33 -6.45 5.53 22.01
C ARG A 33 -7.58 6.07 21.11
N PRO A 34 -8.88 5.85 21.36
CA PRO A 34 -9.94 6.49 20.60
C PRO A 34 -9.90 8.00 20.70
N LYS A 35 -9.57 8.55 21.89
CA LYS A 35 -9.43 10.00 22.08
C LYS A 35 -8.25 10.60 21.34
N VAL A 36 -7.26 9.83 20.91
CA VAL A 36 -6.13 10.31 20.07
C VAL A 36 -6.36 9.98 18.59
N SER A 37 -6.91 8.80 18.30
CA SER A 37 -7.20 8.34 16.94
C SER A 37 -8.41 9.02 16.30
N LEU A 38 -9.41 9.45 17.09
CA LEU A 38 -10.57 10.23 16.62
C LEU A 38 -10.26 11.74 16.57
N LEU A 39 -9.05 12.16 16.93
CA LEU A 39 -8.60 13.54 16.76
C LEU A 39 -8.04 13.82 15.37
N ALA A 40 -8.05 12.85 14.45
CA ALA A 40 -7.96 13.13 13.03
C ALA A 40 -9.18 13.99 12.65
N THR A 41 -9.03 15.30 12.83
CA THR A 41 -10.07 16.26 12.49
C THR A 41 -10.26 16.23 10.97
N GLU A 42 -11.45 16.61 10.49
CA GLU A 42 -11.68 16.82 9.06
C GLU A 42 -10.58 17.71 8.45
N VAL A 43 -10.09 18.71 9.19
CA VAL A 43 -8.96 19.58 8.82
C VAL A 43 -7.65 18.80 8.59
N GLU A 44 -7.33 17.82 9.43
CA GLU A 44 -6.11 17.02 9.26
C GLU A 44 -6.23 16.04 8.09
N ILE A 45 -7.43 15.51 7.82
CA ILE A 45 -7.68 14.67 6.63
C ILE A 45 -7.62 15.51 5.36
N ASP A 46 -8.16 16.73 5.38
CA ASP A 46 -8.07 17.68 4.28
C ASP A 46 -6.61 18.01 3.94
N ALA A 47 -5.72 18.05 4.94
CA ALA A 47 -4.28 18.23 4.73
C ALA A 47 -3.59 17.05 3.99
N LEU A 48 -4.23 15.87 3.93
CA LEU A 48 -3.75 14.74 3.12
C LEU A 48 -4.23 14.79 1.67
N GLN A 49 -5.15 15.69 1.33
CA GLN A 49 -5.62 15.84 -0.04
C GLN A 49 -4.50 16.38 -0.93
N PRO A 50 -4.47 16.00 -2.23
CA PRO A 50 -5.43 15.12 -2.91
C PRO A 50 -5.14 13.61 -2.73
N TRP A 51 -3.99 13.26 -2.16
CA TRP A 51 -3.46 11.90 -2.19
C TRP A 51 -4.31 10.89 -1.44
N PHE A 52 -5.01 11.35 -0.39
CA PHE A 52 -6.01 10.53 0.27
C PHE A 52 -7.10 10.04 -0.70
N ALA A 53 -7.80 10.95 -1.37
CA ALA A 53 -8.88 10.60 -2.30
C ALA A 53 -8.38 9.77 -3.49
N VAL A 54 -7.18 10.10 -4.03
CA VAL A 54 -6.58 9.33 -5.13
C VAL A 54 -6.28 7.90 -4.69
N GLN A 55 -5.72 7.70 -3.50
CA GLN A 55 -5.41 6.36 -2.99
C GLN A 55 -6.67 5.55 -2.64
N GLU A 56 -7.74 6.21 -2.18
CA GLU A 56 -9.05 5.55 -2.02
C GLU A 56 -9.57 5.00 -3.35
N ILE A 57 -9.57 5.82 -4.41
CA ILE A 57 -9.98 5.39 -5.76
C ILE A 57 -9.08 4.27 -6.27
N ALA A 58 -7.77 4.38 -6.07
CA ALA A 58 -6.81 3.35 -6.48
C ALA A 58 -7.08 2.00 -5.77
N THR A 59 -7.39 2.05 -4.47
CA THR A 59 -7.71 0.86 -3.67
C THR A 59 -9.05 0.25 -4.07
N ASP A 60 -10.09 1.07 -4.29
CA ASP A 60 -11.40 0.61 -4.80
C ASP A 60 -11.25 -0.02 -6.19
N LEU A 61 -10.45 0.56 -7.08
CA LEU A 61 -10.18 -0.02 -8.40
C LEU A 61 -9.53 -1.41 -8.28
N LEU A 62 -8.49 -1.57 -7.46
CA LEU A 62 -7.87 -2.88 -7.23
C LEU A 62 -8.88 -3.89 -6.67
N PHE A 63 -9.73 -3.47 -5.72
CA PHE A 63 -10.77 -4.32 -5.16
C PHE A 63 -11.77 -4.79 -6.23
N ASN A 64 -12.25 -3.87 -7.09
CA ASN A 64 -13.17 -4.23 -8.17
C ASN A 64 -12.51 -5.13 -9.22
N ILE A 65 -11.22 -4.92 -9.54
CA ILE A 65 -10.45 -5.83 -10.41
C ILE A 65 -10.39 -7.23 -9.79
N TYR A 66 -10.11 -7.34 -8.49
CA TYR A 66 -10.11 -8.62 -7.78
C TYR A 66 -11.47 -9.33 -7.88
N LEU A 67 -12.58 -8.61 -7.66
CA LEU A 67 -13.93 -9.17 -7.80
C LEU A 67 -14.22 -9.65 -9.24
N ALA A 68 -13.83 -8.85 -10.23
CA ALA A 68 -14.05 -9.17 -11.64
C ALA A 68 -13.22 -10.39 -12.12
N LEU A 69 -11.99 -10.56 -11.60
CA LEU A 69 -11.20 -11.76 -11.86
C LEU A 69 -11.88 -13.03 -11.33
N ASN A 70 -12.72 -12.88 -10.30
CA ASN A 70 -13.32 -13.97 -9.57
C ASN A 70 -14.78 -14.27 -9.92
N HIS A 71 -15.32 -13.64 -10.98
CA HIS A 71 -16.73 -13.75 -11.37
C HIS A 71 -17.73 -13.57 -10.19
N ASN A 72 -17.35 -12.78 -9.16
CA ASN A 72 -18.12 -12.57 -7.93
C ASN A 72 -18.37 -13.81 -7.06
N VAL A 73 -17.54 -14.85 -7.13
CA VAL A 73 -17.65 -16.07 -6.30
C VAL A 73 -16.55 -16.09 -5.23
N PRO A 74 -16.78 -16.56 -4.00
CA PRO A 74 -15.74 -16.69 -2.98
C PRO A 74 -14.84 -17.93 -3.17
N ALA A 75 -14.37 -18.18 -4.40
CA ALA A 75 -13.42 -19.25 -4.73
C ALA A 75 -12.22 -18.67 -5.49
N PRO A 76 -11.11 -19.39 -5.73
CA PRO A 76 -10.12 -18.97 -6.72
C PRO A 76 -10.67 -19.13 -8.15
N PRO A 77 -10.20 -18.33 -9.13
CA PRO A 77 -10.55 -18.54 -10.54
C PRO A 77 -10.10 -19.91 -11.06
N ASP A 78 -10.94 -20.56 -11.87
CA ASP A 78 -10.60 -21.83 -12.53
C ASP A 78 -9.55 -21.66 -13.67
N ASP A 79 -9.41 -20.45 -14.21
CA ASP A 79 -8.40 -20.12 -15.23
C ASP A 79 -7.05 -19.84 -14.55
N ASN A 80 -6.07 -20.73 -14.74
CA ASN A 80 -4.71 -20.58 -14.20
C ASN A 80 -4.08 -19.22 -14.55
N ARG A 81 -4.42 -18.61 -15.69
CA ARG A 81 -3.90 -17.29 -16.09
C ARG A 81 -4.40 -16.17 -15.18
N LYS A 82 -5.53 -16.38 -14.50
CA LYS A 82 -6.13 -15.43 -13.56
C LYS A 82 -5.66 -15.64 -12.12
N LEU A 83 -5.15 -16.81 -11.75
CA LEU A 83 -4.80 -17.13 -10.34
C LEU A 83 -3.76 -16.17 -9.75
N VAL A 84 -2.65 -15.95 -10.45
CA VAL A 84 -1.58 -15.05 -9.99
C VAL A 84 -2.07 -13.60 -9.88
N PRO A 85 -2.67 -12.99 -10.93
CA PRO A 85 -3.18 -11.64 -10.81
C PRO A 85 -4.31 -11.53 -9.78
N TRP A 86 -5.16 -12.54 -9.60
CA TRP A 86 -6.18 -12.58 -8.55
C TRP A 86 -5.57 -12.50 -7.16
N ALA A 87 -4.56 -13.34 -6.88
CA ALA A 87 -3.88 -13.34 -5.59
C ALA A 87 -3.14 -12.02 -5.33
N LEU A 88 -2.39 -11.52 -6.31
CA LEU A 88 -1.57 -10.30 -6.15
C LEU A 88 -2.42 -9.02 -6.09
N VAL A 89 -3.48 -8.90 -6.90
CA VAL A 89 -4.41 -7.77 -6.81
C VAL A 89 -5.19 -7.82 -5.49
N GLY A 90 -5.62 -9.00 -5.04
CA GLY A 90 -6.28 -9.17 -3.74
C GLY A 90 -5.37 -8.77 -2.57
N ALA A 91 -4.11 -9.22 -2.59
CA ALA A 91 -3.11 -8.81 -1.60
C ALA A 91 -2.85 -7.30 -1.64
N ALA A 92 -2.65 -6.73 -2.83
CA ALA A 92 -2.46 -5.30 -3.00
C ALA A 92 -3.66 -4.49 -2.49
N SER A 93 -4.89 -4.90 -2.80
CA SER A 93 -6.11 -4.25 -2.29
C SER A 93 -6.16 -4.27 -0.75
N GLY A 94 -5.86 -5.41 -0.12
CA GLY A 94 -5.79 -5.53 1.33
C GLY A 94 -4.72 -4.64 1.96
N PHE A 95 -3.51 -4.61 1.39
CA PHE A 95 -2.43 -3.73 1.84
C PHE A 95 -2.77 -2.24 1.62
N GLY A 96 -3.38 -1.88 0.49
CA GLY A 96 -3.80 -0.52 0.18
C GLY A 96 -4.83 0.01 1.18
N ALA A 97 -5.84 -0.81 1.52
CA ALA A 97 -6.82 -0.47 2.54
C ALA A 97 -6.20 -0.35 3.94
N SER A 98 -5.32 -1.28 4.32
CA SER A 98 -4.57 -1.21 5.59
C SER A 98 -3.70 0.04 5.67
N LEU A 99 -3.03 0.39 4.57
CA LEU A 99 -2.17 1.58 4.49
C LEU A 99 -2.98 2.86 4.70
N LEU A 100 -4.14 3.00 4.05
CA LEU A 100 -5.05 4.13 4.25
C LEU A 100 -5.43 4.28 5.73
N LEU A 101 -5.91 3.20 6.35
CA LEU A 101 -6.31 3.20 7.76
C LEU A 101 -5.14 3.52 8.70
N THR A 102 -3.96 2.98 8.39
CA THR A 102 -2.75 3.20 9.19
C THR A 102 -2.27 4.65 9.07
N CYS A 103 -2.35 5.25 7.87
CA CYS A 103 -2.08 6.67 7.65
C CYS A 103 -3.09 7.57 8.37
N ILE A 104 -4.41 7.30 8.27
CA ILE A 104 -5.46 8.04 8.99
C ILE A 104 -5.24 7.99 10.49
N ALA A 105 -4.93 6.80 11.01
CA ALA A 105 -4.62 6.62 12.42
C ALA A 105 -3.30 7.30 12.84
N GLY A 106 -2.49 7.78 11.89
CA GLY A 106 -1.25 8.52 12.14
C GLY A 106 -0.03 7.64 12.44
N TYR A 107 -0.07 6.37 12.06
CA TYR A 107 1.04 5.43 12.23
C TYR A 107 1.90 5.40 10.95
N ASP A 108 2.50 6.53 10.58
CA ASP A 108 3.17 6.69 9.29
C ASP A 108 4.36 5.75 9.07
N THR A 109 5.19 5.51 10.10
CA THR A 109 6.31 4.57 9.98
C THR A 109 5.83 3.13 9.72
N PRO A 110 4.88 2.58 10.52
CA PRO A 110 4.20 1.32 10.15
C PRO A 110 3.56 1.34 8.76
N ALA A 111 2.95 2.45 8.34
CA ALA A 111 2.37 2.58 7.00
C ALA A 111 3.44 2.47 5.90
N LYS A 112 4.62 3.06 6.07
CA LYS A 112 5.76 2.92 5.13
C LYS A 112 6.29 1.49 5.06
N VAL A 113 6.33 0.77 6.18
CA VAL A 113 6.69 -0.66 6.16
C VAL A 113 5.67 -1.46 5.35
N GLN A 114 4.37 -1.20 5.53
CA GLN A 114 3.32 -1.82 4.73
C GLN A 114 3.38 -1.42 3.24
N LEU A 115 3.70 -0.14 2.97
CA LEU A 115 3.86 0.40 1.63
C LEU A 115 4.94 -0.34 0.83
N ARG A 116 6.03 -0.74 1.49
CA ARG A 116 7.04 -1.59 0.84
C ARG A 116 6.44 -2.89 0.32
N THR A 117 5.71 -3.62 1.16
CA THR A 117 5.06 -4.88 0.76
C THR A 117 4.00 -4.65 -0.31
N TYR A 118 3.24 -3.55 -0.22
CA TYR A 118 2.28 -3.13 -1.25
C TYR A 118 2.96 -2.89 -2.61
N THR A 119 4.04 -2.13 -2.65
CA THR A 119 4.85 -1.86 -3.85
C THR A 119 5.41 -3.16 -4.42
N GLU A 120 5.98 -4.04 -3.59
CA GLU A 120 6.53 -5.32 -4.05
C GLU A 120 5.44 -6.22 -4.66
N ALA A 121 4.24 -6.27 -4.08
CA ALA A 121 3.11 -7.02 -4.63
C ALA A 121 2.65 -6.46 -5.99
N LEU A 122 2.55 -5.13 -6.12
CA LEU A 122 2.18 -4.47 -7.37
C LEU A 122 3.23 -4.66 -8.47
N LEU A 123 4.52 -4.53 -8.15
CA LEU A 123 5.59 -4.76 -9.14
C LEU A 123 5.67 -6.24 -9.54
N LEU A 124 5.47 -7.17 -8.60
CA LEU A 124 5.41 -8.59 -8.91
C LEU A 124 4.21 -8.94 -9.80
N LEU A 125 3.07 -8.25 -9.62
CA LEU A 125 1.92 -8.35 -10.52
C LEU A 125 2.34 -8.01 -11.95
N VAL A 126 2.97 -6.86 -12.18
CA VAL A 126 3.47 -6.49 -13.51
C VAL A 126 4.40 -7.57 -14.06
N ALA A 127 5.42 -7.97 -13.28
CA ALA A 127 6.42 -8.93 -13.76
C ALA A 127 5.80 -10.27 -14.17
N THR A 128 4.86 -10.80 -13.39
CA THR A 128 4.18 -12.08 -13.69
C THR A 128 3.19 -11.98 -14.85
N GLN A 129 2.65 -10.79 -15.14
CA GLN A 129 1.78 -10.58 -16.31
C GLN A 129 2.55 -10.52 -17.63
N HIS A 130 3.86 -10.25 -17.59
CA HIS A 130 4.72 -10.17 -18.77
C HIS A 130 5.73 -11.33 -18.86
N ASP A 131 5.84 -12.17 -17.82
CA ASP A 131 6.67 -13.37 -17.78
C ASP A 131 5.87 -14.57 -17.22
N PRO A 132 5.32 -15.43 -18.10
CA PRO A 132 4.58 -16.64 -17.69
C PRO A 132 5.42 -17.63 -16.88
N GLU A 133 6.71 -17.77 -17.18
CA GLU A 133 7.59 -18.69 -16.43
C GLU A 133 7.75 -18.20 -14.98
N LEU A 134 7.82 -16.88 -14.78
CA LEU A 134 7.85 -16.30 -13.45
C LEU A 134 6.52 -16.50 -12.71
N ALA A 135 5.38 -16.41 -13.40
CA ALA A 135 4.07 -16.70 -12.83
C ALA A 135 3.96 -18.16 -12.33
N ASP A 136 4.47 -19.12 -13.10
CA ASP A 136 4.52 -20.53 -12.71
C ASP A 136 5.45 -20.77 -11.51
N HIS A 137 6.60 -20.10 -11.47
CA HIS A 137 7.49 -20.12 -10.30
C HIS A 137 6.83 -19.55 -9.05
N TYR A 138 6.03 -18.48 -9.18
CA TYR A 138 5.29 -17.91 -8.06
C TYR A 138 4.21 -18.88 -7.54
N LEU A 139 3.40 -19.47 -8.43
CA LEU A 139 2.38 -20.45 -8.06
C LEU A 139 2.96 -21.70 -7.40
N SER A 140 4.11 -22.16 -7.88
CA SER A 140 4.77 -23.37 -7.34
C SER A 140 5.50 -23.13 -6.00
N ALA A 141 5.67 -21.87 -5.58
CA ALA A 141 6.27 -21.49 -4.30
C ALA A 141 5.29 -21.63 -3.13
N ASN A 142 4.84 -22.86 -2.88
CA ASN A 142 3.78 -23.20 -1.91
C ASN A 142 4.28 -23.77 -0.57
N SER A 143 5.55 -23.51 -0.23
CA SER A 143 6.17 -23.90 1.04
C SER A 143 7.24 -22.89 1.40
N ASP A 144 7.53 -22.70 2.69
CA ASP A 144 8.49 -21.70 3.18
C ASP A 144 9.84 -21.77 2.45
N ALA A 145 10.40 -22.98 2.27
CA ALA A 145 11.66 -23.18 1.57
C ALA A 145 11.59 -22.71 0.10
N LYS A 146 10.49 -23.04 -0.61
CA LYS A 146 10.30 -22.59 -2.01
C LYS A 146 10.01 -21.10 -2.11
N ILE A 147 9.33 -20.51 -1.13
CA ILE A 147 9.07 -19.06 -1.06
C ILE A 147 10.40 -18.32 -0.92
N ILE A 148 11.23 -18.73 0.04
CA ILE A 148 12.58 -18.19 0.24
C ILE A 148 13.39 -18.31 -1.06
N ASP A 149 13.41 -19.49 -1.67
CA ASP A 149 14.12 -19.73 -2.93
C ASP A 149 13.61 -18.84 -4.07
N PHE A 150 12.29 -18.68 -4.21
CA PHE A 150 11.68 -17.80 -5.21
C PHE A 150 12.15 -16.36 -5.04
N TRP A 151 12.03 -15.80 -3.83
CA TRP A 151 12.42 -14.42 -3.55
C TRP A 151 13.92 -14.19 -3.75
N HIS A 152 14.79 -15.06 -3.26
CA HIS A 152 16.23 -14.88 -3.41
C HIS A 152 16.73 -15.14 -4.84
N LYS A 153 16.24 -16.20 -5.50
CA LYS A 153 16.76 -16.62 -6.81
C LYS A 153 16.07 -15.91 -7.97
N LYS A 154 14.76 -15.62 -7.88
CA LYS A 154 13.98 -15.08 -9.01
C LYS A 154 13.62 -13.61 -8.86
N ILE A 155 13.31 -13.11 -7.65
CA ILE A 155 12.62 -11.82 -7.44
C ILE A 155 13.31 -10.83 -6.47
N SER A 156 14.60 -10.98 -6.17
CA SER A 156 15.31 -9.97 -5.36
C SER A 156 15.02 -8.54 -5.85
N PRO A 157 14.93 -7.51 -4.98
CA PRO A 157 14.48 -6.16 -5.37
C PRO A 157 15.17 -5.63 -6.64
N SER A 158 16.50 -5.79 -6.74
CA SER A 158 17.26 -5.40 -7.94
C SER A 158 16.82 -6.13 -9.22
N LYS A 159 16.54 -7.44 -9.15
CA LYS A 159 16.03 -8.23 -10.28
C LYS A 159 14.62 -7.79 -10.67
N LEU A 160 13.76 -7.54 -9.69
CA LEU A 160 12.41 -7.05 -9.96
C LEU A 160 12.45 -5.69 -10.67
N HIS A 161 13.22 -4.74 -10.16
CA HIS A 161 13.37 -3.43 -10.81
C HIS A 161 13.93 -3.52 -12.25
N LYS A 162 14.92 -4.37 -12.51
CA LYS A 162 15.43 -4.60 -13.86
C LYS A 162 14.35 -5.11 -14.81
N ARG A 163 13.54 -6.07 -14.36
CA ARG A 163 12.40 -6.59 -15.14
C ARG A 163 11.37 -5.51 -15.44
N ILE A 164 11.05 -4.64 -14.46
CA ILE A 164 10.13 -3.53 -14.67
C ILE A 164 10.66 -2.57 -15.76
N ILE A 165 11.95 -2.23 -15.71
CA ILE A 165 12.59 -1.40 -16.74
C ILE A 165 12.52 -2.05 -18.13
N GLU A 166 12.74 -3.37 -18.22
CA GLU A 166 12.61 -4.11 -19.47
C GLU A 166 11.18 -4.08 -20.01
N ILE A 167 10.17 -4.23 -19.14
CA ILE A 167 8.75 -4.15 -19.50
C ILE A 167 8.39 -2.73 -19.96
N GLU A 168 8.87 -1.68 -19.28
CA GLU A 168 8.68 -0.28 -19.70
C GLU A 168 9.21 -0.04 -21.12
N LYS A 169 10.40 -0.57 -21.43
CA LYS A 169 10.99 -0.50 -22.79
C LYS A 169 10.13 -1.24 -23.81
N GLN A 170 9.66 -2.45 -23.47
CA GLN A 170 8.79 -3.24 -24.35
C GLN A 170 7.47 -2.53 -24.66
N LEU A 171 6.95 -1.76 -23.70
CA LEU A 171 5.73 -0.96 -23.86
C LEU A 171 5.97 0.40 -24.54
N GLY A 172 7.22 0.69 -24.96
CA GLY A 172 7.55 1.88 -25.74
C GLY A 172 7.72 3.17 -24.93
N PHE A 173 7.99 3.07 -23.63
CA PHE A 173 8.31 4.23 -22.81
C PHE A 173 9.64 4.84 -23.30
N SER A 174 9.73 6.17 -23.27
CA SER A 174 10.97 6.86 -23.67
C SER A 174 12.09 6.63 -22.64
N ASP A 175 13.35 6.66 -23.06
CA ASP A 175 14.49 6.50 -22.14
C ASP A 175 14.48 7.55 -21.01
N VAL A 176 14.00 8.77 -21.31
CA VAL A 176 13.84 9.85 -20.32
C VAL A 176 12.76 9.51 -19.30
N GLU A 177 11.60 9.02 -19.74
CA GLU A 177 10.51 8.59 -18.84
C GLU A 177 10.98 7.44 -17.93
N ILE A 178 11.68 6.46 -18.49
CA ILE A 178 12.22 5.31 -17.74
C ILE A 178 13.26 5.76 -16.71
N ALA A 179 14.16 6.68 -17.08
CA ALA A 179 15.17 7.20 -16.16
C ALA A 179 14.50 7.90 -14.97
N ASN A 180 13.54 8.79 -15.23
CA ASN A 180 12.81 9.51 -14.18
C ASN A 180 12.04 8.55 -13.25
N LEU A 181 11.32 7.57 -13.80
CA LEU A 181 10.59 6.58 -13.02
C LEU A 181 11.53 5.69 -12.20
N THR A 182 12.70 5.35 -12.74
CA THR A 182 13.70 4.55 -12.05
C THR A 182 14.34 5.30 -10.89
N GLU A 183 14.72 6.55 -11.11
CA GLU A 183 15.23 7.43 -10.06
C GLU A 183 14.20 7.59 -8.93
N TRP A 184 12.96 7.93 -9.28
CA TRP A 184 11.86 8.04 -8.35
C TRP A 184 11.65 6.76 -7.54
N ARG A 185 11.52 5.59 -8.19
CA ARG A 185 11.38 4.30 -7.49
C ARG A 185 12.54 4.00 -6.53
N ASN A 186 13.77 4.30 -6.95
CA ASN A 186 14.96 4.04 -6.13
C ASN A 186 14.98 4.94 -4.89
N ARG A 187 14.64 6.23 -5.04
CA ARG A 187 14.53 7.19 -3.93
C ARG A 187 13.50 6.69 -2.91
N GLU A 188 12.30 6.34 -3.36
CA GLU A 188 11.24 5.88 -2.47
C GLU A 188 11.60 4.55 -1.81
N TYR A 189 12.20 3.60 -2.53
CA TYR A 189 12.69 2.35 -1.95
C TYR A 189 13.67 2.57 -0.80
N GLN A 190 14.59 3.54 -0.91
CA GLN A 190 15.53 3.87 0.17
C GLN A 190 14.80 4.34 1.43
N ILE A 191 13.80 5.22 1.28
CA ILE A 191 12.99 5.74 2.40
C ILE A 191 12.20 4.61 3.07
N LEU A 192 11.57 3.75 2.29
CA LEU A 192 10.83 2.60 2.81
C LEU A 192 11.75 1.58 3.50
N SER A 193 12.96 1.39 2.98
CA SER A 193 13.98 0.53 3.59
C SER A 193 14.42 1.06 4.95
N GLN A 194 14.62 2.38 5.09
CA GLN A 194 14.95 3.02 6.37
C GLN A 194 13.81 2.93 7.40
N SER A 195 12.56 2.85 6.93
CA SER A 195 11.39 2.66 7.79
C SER A 195 11.29 1.21 8.30
N SER A 196 11.81 0.24 7.54
CA SER A 196 11.86 -1.18 7.91
C SER A 196 13.05 -1.51 8.84
N HIS A 197 14.16 -0.79 8.67
CA HIS A 197 15.38 -0.91 9.46
C HIS A 197 15.65 0.42 10.15
N LEU A 198 14.89 0.69 11.22
CA LEU A 198 14.85 2.01 11.86
C LEU A 198 16.24 2.50 12.22
N SER A 199 16.63 3.61 11.60
CA SER A 199 17.71 4.45 12.12
C SER A 199 17.23 5.14 13.40
N PHE A 200 18.17 5.70 14.17
CA PHE A 200 17.81 6.53 15.32
C PHE A 200 16.84 7.66 14.93
N LEU A 201 17.09 8.33 13.79
CA LEU A 201 16.21 9.37 13.26
C LEU A 201 14.83 8.81 12.88
N GLY A 202 14.77 7.66 12.21
CA GLY A 202 13.48 7.02 11.89
C GLY A 202 12.67 6.66 13.14
N ALA A 203 13.33 6.12 14.16
CA ALA A 203 12.71 5.83 15.45
C ALA A 203 12.23 7.11 16.17
N MET A 204 13.02 8.18 16.12
CA MET A 204 12.60 9.49 16.63
C MET A 204 11.38 10.01 15.88
N MET A 205 11.40 10.01 14.55
CA MET A 205 10.28 10.50 13.72
C MET A 205 9.02 9.66 13.88
N THR A 206 9.14 8.39 14.30
CA THR A 206 8.00 7.54 14.68
C THR A 206 7.33 8.05 15.95
N CYS A 207 8.12 8.53 16.92
CA CYS A 207 7.62 8.97 18.22
C CYS A 207 7.27 10.45 18.25
N LEU A 208 7.98 11.27 17.48
CA LEU A 208 7.92 12.72 17.46
C LEU A 208 7.97 13.19 16.01
N SER A 209 6.83 13.59 15.46
CA SER A 209 6.73 13.98 14.05
C SER A 209 6.14 15.38 13.88
N PRO A 210 6.46 16.07 12.76
CA PRO A 210 5.75 17.26 12.33
C PRO A 210 4.24 17.02 12.27
N ASN A 211 3.46 18.05 12.61
CA ASN A 211 2.02 18.05 12.41
C ASN A 211 1.67 18.25 10.93
N SER A 212 0.54 17.70 10.49
CA SER A 212 0.09 17.81 9.09
C SER A 212 -0.42 19.20 8.71
N VAL A 213 -0.85 20.01 9.70
CA VAL A 213 -1.36 21.38 9.51
C VAL A 213 -0.26 22.41 9.75
N ASP A 214 0.58 22.17 10.76
CA ASP A 214 1.69 23.06 11.14
C ASP A 214 3.01 22.25 11.22
N PRO A 215 3.80 22.21 10.13
CA PRO A 215 5.04 21.45 10.06
C PRO A 215 6.09 21.86 11.11
N ASP A 216 6.04 23.10 11.60
CA ASP A 216 7.00 23.63 12.58
C ASP A 216 6.74 23.07 13.99
N ILE A 217 5.57 22.47 14.23
CA ILE A 217 5.19 21.88 15.51
C ILE A 217 5.41 20.37 15.48
N LEU A 218 6.40 19.92 16.25
CA LEU A 218 6.60 18.51 16.56
C LEU A 218 5.60 18.03 17.63
N ARG A 219 4.96 16.88 17.40
CA ARG A 219 4.00 16.27 18.34
C ARG A 219 4.36 14.83 18.65
N LEU A 220 4.07 14.42 19.88
CA LEU A 220 4.20 13.02 20.31
C LEU A 220 3.16 12.15 19.57
N ARG A 221 3.63 11.11 18.86
CA ARG A 221 2.82 10.23 17.99
C ARG A 221 2.78 8.77 18.41
N LEU A 222 3.17 8.46 19.65
CA LEU A 222 3.19 7.07 20.16
C LEU A 222 1.84 6.34 20.01
N LEU A 223 0.73 7.09 20.00
CA LEU A 223 -0.63 6.56 19.90
C LEU A 223 -1.36 7.04 18.65
N GLY A 224 -0.61 7.54 17.66
CA GLY A 224 -1.14 8.00 16.38
C GLY A 224 -1.23 9.53 16.23
N GLY A 225 -2.05 9.94 15.26
CA GLY A 225 -2.28 11.32 14.83
C GLY A 225 -1.56 11.67 13.53
N LEU A 226 -2.27 12.36 12.63
CA LEU A 226 -1.84 12.60 11.26
C LEU A 226 -0.54 13.41 11.19
N THR A 227 0.32 13.01 10.25
CA THR A 227 1.66 13.57 10.07
C THR A 227 1.79 14.10 8.65
N LEU A 228 2.68 15.08 8.44
CA LEU A 228 3.01 15.56 7.10
C LEU A 228 3.53 14.42 6.21
N SER A 229 4.28 13.47 6.79
CA SER A 229 4.81 12.31 6.07
C SER A 229 3.72 11.39 5.51
N SER A 230 2.53 11.34 6.13
CA SER A 230 1.41 10.53 5.64
C SER A 230 1.00 10.94 4.22
N ARG A 231 1.13 12.23 3.87
CA ARG A 231 0.84 12.75 2.53
C ARG A 231 1.76 12.13 1.47
N ARG A 232 3.07 12.08 1.74
CA ARG A 232 4.05 11.41 0.85
C ARG A 232 3.79 9.92 0.75
N THR A 233 3.53 9.26 1.88
CA THR A 233 3.23 7.82 1.93
C THR A 233 2.03 7.48 1.04
N LEU A 234 0.94 8.24 1.14
CA LEU A 234 -0.24 8.09 0.28
C LEU A 234 0.04 8.46 -1.17
N GLY A 235 0.80 9.53 -1.41
CA GLY A 235 1.17 9.97 -2.76
C GLY A 235 2.02 8.95 -3.51
N TYR A 236 2.96 8.30 -2.81
CA TYR A 236 3.74 7.21 -3.37
C TYR A 236 2.85 6.00 -3.67
N ALA A 237 1.99 5.59 -2.71
CA ALA A 237 1.04 4.49 -2.90
C ALA A 237 0.13 4.71 -4.13
N ALA A 238 -0.44 5.91 -4.27
CA ALA A 238 -1.31 6.25 -5.38
C ALA A 238 -0.55 6.20 -6.72
N THR A 239 0.62 6.84 -6.77
CA THR A 239 1.44 6.93 -7.98
C THR A 239 1.93 5.56 -8.43
N ILE A 240 2.41 4.72 -7.52
CA ILE A 240 2.88 3.37 -7.89
C ILE A 240 1.73 2.49 -8.38
N THR A 241 0.54 2.64 -7.81
CA THR A 241 -0.65 1.91 -8.25
C THR A 241 -1.03 2.28 -9.67
N TRP A 242 -1.11 3.58 -9.96
CA TRP A 242 -1.40 4.07 -11.31
C TRP A 242 -0.36 3.64 -12.33
N HIS A 243 0.93 3.74 -11.97
CA HIS A 243 2.01 3.32 -12.85
C HIS A 243 1.90 1.81 -13.16
N VAL A 244 1.70 0.96 -12.16
CA VAL A 244 1.51 -0.48 -12.34
C VAL A 244 0.28 -0.80 -13.18
N LEU A 245 -0.85 -0.13 -12.92
CA LEU A 245 -2.06 -0.29 -13.72
C LEU A 245 -1.79 0.08 -15.19
N ARG A 246 -1.09 1.19 -15.48
CA ARG A 246 -0.67 1.53 -16.86
C ARG A 246 0.09 0.37 -17.52
N LEU A 247 1.02 -0.27 -16.81
CA LEU A 247 1.84 -1.37 -17.36
C LEU A 247 1.05 -2.67 -17.61
N VAL A 248 -0.06 -2.90 -16.90
CA VAL A 248 -0.89 -4.11 -17.07
C VAL A 248 -2.20 -3.87 -17.83
N LYS A 249 -2.50 -2.62 -18.23
CA LYS A 249 -3.77 -2.23 -18.87
C LYS A 249 -4.15 -3.16 -20.03
N ALA A 250 -3.22 -3.40 -20.96
CA ALA A 250 -3.44 -4.25 -22.14
C ALA A 250 -3.65 -5.74 -21.81
N LYS A 251 -3.18 -6.21 -20.66
CA LYS A 251 -3.39 -7.60 -20.20
C LYS A 251 -4.77 -7.76 -19.55
N PHE A 252 -5.23 -6.73 -18.84
CA PHE A 252 -6.50 -6.76 -18.11
C PHE A 252 -7.70 -6.40 -18.99
N LEU A 253 -7.58 -5.35 -19.82
CA LEU A 253 -8.69 -4.79 -20.59
C LEU A 253 -8.60 -5.19 -22.07
N PRO A 254 -9.73 -5.34 -22.78
CA PRO A 254 -9.76 -5.54 -24.22
C PRO A 254 -9.35 -4.26 -24.95
N ILE A 255 -8.04 -4.06 -25.17
CA ILE A 255 -7.53 -2.92 -25.97
C ILE A 255 -7.40 -3.31 -27.44
N ASN A 256 -6.96 -4.54 -27.71
CA ASN A 256 -6.75 -5.08 -29.06
C ASN A 256 -7.51 -6.40 -29.23
N GLU A 257 -8.10 -6.63 -30.41
CA GLU A 257 -8.86 -7.86 -30.71
C GLU A 257 -8.00 -9.14 -30.70
N SER A 258 -6.68 -9.02 -30.79
CA SER A 258 -5.76 -10.17 -30.91
C SER A 258 -5.38 -10.81 -29.57
N ASP A 259 -5.47 -10.09 -28.46
CA ASP A 259 -5.10 -10.60 -27.14
C ASP A 259 -6.36 -10.94 -26.34
N LYS A 260 -6.41 -12.14 -25.74
CA LYS A 260 -7.52 -12.54 -24.86
C LYS A 260 -7.33 -11.85 -23.49
N PRO A 261 -8.09 -10.80 -23.16
CA PRO A 261 -7.91 -10.07 -21.90
C PRO A 261 -8.28 -10.96 -20.71
N LEU A 262 -7.75 -10.61 -19.54
CA LEU A 262 -8.12 -11.28 -18.29
C LEU A 262 -9.54 -10.92 -17.83
N LEU A 263 -9.98 -9.69 -18.09
CA LEU A 263 -11.31 -9.21 -17.72
C LEU A 263 -12.23 -9.16 -18.93
N THR A 264 -13.49 -9.52 -18.71
CA THR A 264 -14.58 -9.25 -19.64
C THR A 264 -15.34 -8.04 -19.11
N ILE A 265 -15.29 -6.93 -19.84
CA ILE A 265 -15.94 -5.68 -19.44
C ILE A 265 -17.32 -5.60 -20.09
N SER A 266 -18.35 -5.36 -19.28
CA SER A 266 -19.72 -5.11 -19.75
C SER A 266 -20.23 -3.78 -19.22
N LEU A 267 -20.85 -2.96 -20.07
CA LEU A 267 -21.49 -1.71 -19.64
C LEU A 267 -22.73 -1.93 -18.79
N GLN A 268 -23.27 -3.15 -18.72
CA GLN A 268 -24.41 -3.51 -17.88
C GLN A 268 -23.97 -4.02 -16.50
N ASP A 269 -22.70 -4.35 -16.32
CA ASP A 269 -22.15 -4.83 -15.06
C ASP A 269 -21.61 -3.66 -14.20
N PRO A 270 -22.14 -3.43 -12.98
CA PRO A 270 -21.68 -2.35 -12.11
C PRO A 270 -20.19 -2.42 -11.76
N ILE A 271 -19.60 -3.62 -11.66
CA ILE A 271 -18.18 -3.79 -11.33
C ILE A 271 -17.33 -3.33 -12.51
N SER A 272 -17.66 -3.78 -13.73
CA SER A 272 -17.04 -3.30 -14.97
C SER A 272 -17.10 -1.77 -15.09
N GLN A 273 -18.25 -1.15 -14.77
CA GLN A 273 -18.38 0.32 -14.77
C GLN A 273 -17.42 0.99 -13.78
N ARG A 274 -17.34 0.46 -12.54
CA ARG A 274 -16.41 0.96 -11.51
C ARG A 274 -14.95 0.83 -11.92
N ILE A 275 -14.57 -0.29 -12.54
CA ILE A 275 -13.21 -0.49 -13.05
C ILE A 275 -12.86 0.58 -14.08
N MET A 276 -13.73 0.79 -15.07
CA MET A 276 -13.49 1.78 -16.12
C MET A 276 -13.45 3.21 -15.57
N ALA A 277 -14.36 3.55 -14.65
CA ALA A 277 -14.39 4.86 -14.01
C ALA A 277 -13.16 5.13 -13.15
N GLY A 278 -12.74 4.16 -12.33
CA GLY A 278 -11.53 4.26 -11.51
C GLY A 278 -10.28 4.43 -12.37
N TRP A 279 -10.15 3.65 -13.44
CA TRP A 279 -9.02 3.75 -14.37
C TRP A 279 -8.94 5.14 -15.01
N PHE A 280 -10.07 5.63 -15.52
CA PHE A 280 -10.18 6.96 -16.10
C PHE A 280 -9.85 8.05 -15.07
N ALA A 281 -10.40 7.98 -13.86
CA ALA A 281 -10.15 8.94 -12.81
C ALA A 281 -8.66 9.05 -12.46
N LEU A 282 -7.96 7.92 -12.30
CA LEU A 282 -6.52 7.91 -12.01
C LEU A 282 -5.70 8.49 -13.17
N GLU A 283 -6.02 8.12 -14.42
CA GLU A 283 -5.35 8.63 -15.62
C GLU A 283 -5.50 10.15 -15.77
N GLN A 284 -6.64 10.72 -15.38
CA GLN A 284 -6.89 12.15 -15.45
C GLN A 284 -6.34 12.94 -14.25
N THR A 285 -6.19 12.30 -13.10
CA THR A 285 -5.93 13.01 -11.83
C THR A 285 -4.46 13.00 -11.48
N ILE A 286 -3.81 11.82 -11.48
CA ILE A 286 -2.42 11.69 -11.00
C ILE A 286 -1.44 12.59 -11.77
N PRO A 287 -1.44 12.65 -13.12
CA PRO A 287 -0.53 13.52 -13.86
C PRO A 287 -0.58 15.00 -13.45
N LYS A 288 -1.72 15.49 -12.96
CA LYS A 288 -1.89 16.87 -12.50
C LYS A 288 -1.18 17.15 -11.17
N TYR A 289 -0.96 16.11 -10.37
CA TYR A 289 -0.40 16.22 -9.03
C TYR A 289 0.98 15.61 -8.89
N LEU A 290 1.52 14.91 -9.91
CA LEU A 290 2.87 14.33 -9.83
C LEU A 290 3.94 15.35 -9.39
N SER A 291 3.86 16.59 -9.87
CA SER A 291 4.80 17.66 -9.51
C SER A 291 4.71 18.10 -8.04
N THR A 292 3.60 17.81 -7.34
CA THR A 292 3.43 18.22 -5.94
C THR A 292 4.09 17.27 -4.95
N ILE A 293 4.42 16.04 -5.37
CA ILE A 293 5.15 15.08 -4.52
C ILE A 293 6.59 15.54 -4.31
N ASP A 294 7.23 16.07 -5.35
CA ASP A 294 8.64 16.46 -5.30
C ASP A 294 8.87 17.84 -4.65
N ALA A 295 7.86 18.72 -4.66
CA ALA A 295 7.95 20.05 -4.06
C ALA A 295 7.98 20.01 -2.52
N ASP A 296 7.36 19.01 -1.90
CA ASP A 296 7.33 18.89 -0.43
C ASP A 296 8.69 18.43 0.15
N ASP A 297 9.65 17.99 -0.69
CA ASP A 297 10.95 17.44 -0.30
C ASP A 297 12.11 18.45 -0.35
N SER A 298 11.97 19.58 -1.06
CA SER A 298 13.07 20.56 -1.18
C SER A 298 13.31 21.36 0.10
N ASP A 299 12.36 21.32 1.03
CA ASP A 299 12.27 22.21 2.19
C ASP A 299 12.45 21.48 3.53
N ALA A 300 12.71 20.15 3.52
CA ALA A 300 12.91 19.30 4.70
C ALA A 300 14.35 18.75 4.80
#